data_AF-A0A536R8F6-F1
#
_entry.id   AF-A0A536R8F6-F1
#
_cell.length_a   1.000
_cell.length_b   1.000
_cell.length_c   1.000
_cell.angle_alpha   90.00
_cell.angle_beta   90.00
_cell.angle_gamma   90.00
#
_symmetry.space_group_name_H-M   'P 1'
#
loop_
_entity.id
_entity.type
_entity.pdbx_description
1 polymer ?
#
loop_
_entity_poly.entity_id
_entity_poly.type
_entity_poly.pdbx_seq_one_letter_code
_entity_poly.pdbx_strand_id
1 'polypeptide(L)'
;MNVLNVGLPLGSSVLSFVFAAMVLDQWWQRRHAFQLVWGIGLLFYGISAGTEFLGSAIGWSEPLYRVWYLIGAFFVAAYLGLGTIYLLSRSRFGYFAGATVFIGGLLSLLFSHSTRYPGAATAGTVTFAIATIGAIAIIAATATRRPLAAHIAMGVLVVGSVAVAGMVLTATLTSPGWAVDPSTHVPVGSAFPSYVRVLTGPFNIAGALCLVFGAIYSAYVYMPKKRAVPARLGIVAVVVNFIVSLPRAAAALFAGKLNSRVPATILIAIGAFIPGVTSGLDRFGVTWSFFLGEFIGLLFIFVGFLVSEDVFHNVRIGTTLWSRSPSTPLEREAG
;
A
#
# COMPACT_ATOMS: atom_id res chain seq x y z
N MET A 1 -14.84 6.46 25.79
CA MET A 1 -14.70 6.18 24.34
C MET A 1 -14.19 7.45 23.67
N ASN A 2 -13.04 7.39 23.01
CA ASN A 2 -12.53 8.53 22.26
C ASN A 2 -13.29 8.60 20.93
N VAL A 3 -14.02 9.70 20.68
CA VAL A 3 -14.83 9.88 19.46
C VAL A 3 -13.99 9.70 18.20
N LEU A 4 -12.71 10.09 18.23
CA LEU A 4 -11.79 9.93 17.10
C LEU A 4 -11.47 8.46 16.80
N ASN A 5 -11.39 7.61 17.82
CA ASN A 5 -11.13 6.17 17.65
C ASN A 5 -12.31 5.42 17.05
N VAL A 6 -13.48 6.04 16.99
CA VAL A 6 -14.68 5.47 16.36
C VAL A 6 -14.89 6.12 14.98
N GLY A 7 -14.81 7.45 14.91
CA GLY A 7 -15.07 8.21 13.70
C GLY A 7 -14.03 7.99 12.61
N LEU A 8 -12.74 7.97 12.95
CA LEU A 8 -11.67 7.83 11.94
C LEU A 8 -11.70 6.43 11.28
N PRO A 9 -11.77 5.30 12.02
CA PRO A 9 -11.86 3.98 11.39
C PRO A 9 -13.15 3.79 10.59
N LEU A 10 -14.28 4.32 11.06
CA LEU A 10 -15.53 4.29 10.30
C LEU A 10 -15.39 5.04 8.97
N GLY A 11 -14.84 6.27 9.03
CA GLY A 11 -14.56 7.09 7.85
C GLY A 11 -13.62 6.38 6.88
N SER A 12 -12.54 5.79 7.36
CA SER A 12 -11.60 5.00 6.57
C SER A 12 -12.28 3.79 5.92
N SER A 13 -13.11 3.06 6.67
CA SER A 13 -13.82 1.88 6.17
C SER A 13 -14.77 2.23 5.03
N VAL A 14 -15.65 3.23 5.26
CA VAL A 14 -16.62 3.70 4.26
C VAL A 14 -15.90 4.24 3.02
N LEU A 15 -14.91 5.12 3.21
CA LEU A 15 -14.14 5.68 2.12
C LEU A 15 -13.45 4.59 1.29
N SER A 16 -12.87 3.59 1.95
CA SER A 16 -12.17 2.50 1.26
C SER A 16 -13.13 1.61 0.48
N PHE A 17 -14.33 1.32 0.99
CA PHE A 17 -15.32 0.54 0.25
C PHE A 17 -15.87 1.30 -0.97
N VAL A 18 -16.14 2.60 -0.83
CA VAL A 18 -16.53 3.45 -1.96
C VAL A 18 -15.43 3.47 -3.01
N PHE A 19 -14.19 3.66 -2.58
CA PHE A 19 -13.04 3.67 -3.47
C PHE A 19 -12.84 2.30 -4.16
N ALA A 20 -12.94 1.20 -3.42
CA ALA A 20 -12.88 -0.16 -3.97
C ALA A 20 -13.94 -0.38 -5.05
N ALA A 21 -15.19 0.05 -4.80
CA ALA A 21 -16.28 -0.07 -5.77
C ALA A 21 -15.97 0.70 -7.07
N MET A 22 -15.43 1.92 -6.97
CA MET A 22 -15.03 2.71 -8.15
C MET A 22 -13.91 2.02 -8.94
N VAL A 23 -12.87 1.52 -8.27
CA VAL A 23 -11.75 0.83 -8.93
C VAL A 23 -12.20 -0.49 -9.56
N LEU A 24 -13.10 -1.23 -8.91
CA LEU A 24 -13.63 -2.49 -9.43
C LEU A 24 -14.59 -2.28 -10.60
N ASP A 25 -15.37 -1.20 -10.61
CA ASP A 25 -16.17 -0.81 -11.79
C ASP A 25 -15.26 -0.52 -12.99
N GLN A 26 -14.17 0.22 -12.79
CA GLN A 26 -13.19 0.42 -13.88
C GLN A 26 -12.54 -0.87 -14.35
N TRP A 27 -12.21 -1.77 -13.42
CA TRP A 27 -11.71 -3.09 -13.78
C TRP A 27 -12.74 -3.86 -14.59
N TRP A 28 -14.02 -3.82 -14.23
CA TRP A 28 -15.07 -4.49 -14.97
C TRP A 28 -15.13 -4.02 -16.43
N GLN A 29 -14.97 -2.71 -16.64
CA GLN A 29 -15.01 -2.07 -17.96
C GLN A 29 -13.72 -2.30 -18.78
N ARG A 30 -12.54 -2.19 -18.17
CA ARG A 30 -11.24 -2.20 -18.89
C ARG A 30 -10.43 -3.48 -18.75
N ARG A 31 -10.74 -4.30 -17.75
CA ARG A 31 -10.11 -5.60 -17.43
C ARG A 31 -8.60 -5.53 -17.21
N HIS A 32 -8.08 -4.42 -16.71
CA HIS A 32 -6.66 -4.34 -16.37
C HIS A 32 -6.35 -5.02 -15.03
N ALA A 33 -5.41 -5.97 -15.03
CA ALA A 33 -5.07 -6.77 -13.86
C ALA A 33 -4.72 -5.94 -12.60
N PHE A 34 -4.01 -4.82 -12.76
CA PHE A 34 -3.64 -3.98 -11.62
C PHE A 34 -4.85 -3.37 -10.90
N GLN A 35 -5.94 -3.05 -11.61
CA GLN A 35 -7.15 -2.50 -11.02
C GLN A 35 -7.85 -3.53 -10.14
N LEU A 36 -7.90 -4.80 -10.58
CA LEU A 36 -8.45 -5.88 -9.76
C LEU A 36 -7.67 -6.04 -8.46
N VAL A 37 -6.34 -6.08 -8.54
CA VAL A 37 -5.47 -6.27 -7.38
C VAL A 37 -5.57 -5.07 -6.42
N TRP A 38 -5.61 -3.84 -6.92
CA TRP A 38 -5.87 -2.66 -6.09
C TRP A 38 -7.25 -2.69 -5.46
N GLY A 39 -8.30 -3.08 -6.21
CA GLY A 39 -9.65 -3.25 -5.68
C GLY A 39 -9.68 -4.24 -4.51
N ILE A 40 -9.00 -5.39 -4.63
CA ILE A 40 -8.84 -6.36 -3.54
C ILE A 40 -8.11 -5.73 -2.33
N GLY A 41 -7.01 -5.00 -2.57
CA GLY A 41 -6.29 -4.29 -1.50
C GLY A 41 -7.15 -3.25 -0.76
N LEU A 42 -8.01 -2.52 -1.49
CA LEU A 42 -8.95 -1.55 -0.92
C LEU A 42 -10.10 -2.22 -0.17
N LEU A 43 -10.58 -3.39 -0.62
CA LEU A 43 -11.54 -4.19 0.15
C LEU A 43 -10.92 -4.64 1.48
N PHE A 44 -9.67 -5.11 1.46
CA PHE A 44 -8.94 -5.45 2.69
C PHE A 44 -8.78 -4.24 3.62
N TYR A 45 -8.44 -3.08 3.08
CA TYR A 45 -8.37 -1.86 3.88
C TYR A 45 -9.74 -1.55 4.53
N GLY A 46 -10.82 -1.59 3.75
CA GLY A 46 -12.18 -1.34 4.23
C GLY A 46 -12.60 -2.29 5.35
N ILE A 47 -12.28 -3.58 5.21
CA ILE A 47 -12.54 -4.60 6.24
C ILE A 47 -11.70 -4.33 7.49
N SER A 48 -10.39 -4.05 7.36
CA SER A 48 -9.51 -3.75 8.50
C SER A 48 -10.03 -2.56 9.30
N ALA A 49 -10.26 -1.43 8.64
CA ALA A 49 -10.79 -0.23 9.28
C ALA A 49 -12.20 -0.45 9.86
N GLY A 50 -13.00 -1.30 9.21
CA GLY A 50 -14.31 -1.72 9.73
C GLY A 50 -14.19 -2.52 11.02
N THR A 51 -13.22 -3.42 11.13
CA THR A 51 -12.96 -4.16 12.38
C THR A 51 -12.46 -3.27 13.51
N GLU A 52 -11.65 -2.26 13.19
CA GLU A 52 -11.20 -1.25 14.16
C GLU A 52 -12.35 -0.39 14.67
N PHE A 53 -13.26 0.03 13.77
CA PHE A 53 -14.48 0.72 14.15
C PHE A 53 -15.32 -0.15 15.09
N LEU A 54 -15.61 -1.40 14.71
CA LEU A 54 -16.42 -2.31 15.53
C LEU A 54 -15.76 -2.57 16.90
N GLY A 55 -14.45 -2.80 16.91
CA GLY A 55 -13.68 -3.02 18.14
C GLY A 55 -13.68 -1.80 19.06
N SER A 56 -13.58 -0.60 18.49
CA SER A 56 -13.57 0.66 19.26
C SER A 56 -14.97 1.11 19.71
N ALA A 57 -16.02 0.76 18.96
CA ALA A 57 -17.40 1.20 19.19
C ALA A 57 -18.21 0.22 20.04
N ILE A 58 -18.01 -1.08 19.85
CA ILE A 58 -18.85 -2.13 20.46
C ILE A 58 -18.00 -3.03 21.39
N GLY A 59 -16.69 -3.04 21.18
CA GLY A 59 -15.74 -3.82 21.98
C GLY A 59 -15.04 -4.90 21.14
N TRP A 60 -13.86 -5.30 21.60
CA TRP A 60 -13.04 -6.29 20.92
C TRP A 60 -13.44 -7.72 21.31
N SER A 61 -13.36 -8.61 20.32
CA SER A 61 -13.44 -10.05 20.49
C SER A 61 -12.29 -10.72 19.75
N GLU A 62 -11.94 -11.94 20.16
CA GLU A 62 -10.84 -12.68 19.53
C GLU A 62 -11.01 -12.84 18.00
N PRO A 63 -12.18 -13.24 17.45
CA PRO A 63 -12.34 -13.35 16.00
C PRO A 63 -12.19 -12.02 15.28
N LEU A 64 -12.77 -10.94 15.84
CA LEU A 64 -12.66 -9.60 15.27
C LEU A 64 -11.21 -9.13 15.22
N TYR A 65 -10.46 -9.38 16.30
CA TYR A 65 -9.05 -9.05 16.42
C TYR A 65 -8.16 -9.88 15.47
N ARG A 66 -8.47 -11.16 15.25
CA ARG A 66 -7.78 -11.99 14.25
C ARG A 66 -8.01 -11.48 12.82
N VAL A 67 -9.23 -11.05 12.49
CA VAL A 67 -9.55 -10.47 11.17
C VAL A 67 -8.80 -9.15 10.98
N TRP A 68 -8.85 -8.25 11.96
CA TRP A 68 -8.08 -7.01 11.97
C TRP A 68 -6.59 -7.28 11.71
N TYR A 69 -6.00 -8.18 12.50
CA TYR A 69 -4.57 -8.45 12.44
C TYR A 69 -4.17 -9.09 11.10
N LEU A 70 -4.92 -10.08 10.63
CA LEU A 70 -4.62 -10.74 9.36
C LEU A 70 -4.74 -9.76 8.20
N ILE A 71 -5.85 -9.05 8.11
CA ILE A 71 -6.15 -8.22 6.95
C ILE A 71 -5.33 -6.93 7.00
N GLY A 72 -5.37 -6.20 8.11
CA GLY A 72 -4.66 -4.94 8.30
C GLY A 72 -3.15 -5.12 8.29
N ALA A 73 -2.63 -6.00 9.16
CA ALA A 73 -1.19 -6.09 9.36
C ALA A 73 -0.44 -6.85 8.26
N PHE A 74 -1.12 -7.66 7.44
CA PHE A 74 -0.48 -8.41 6.34
C PHE A 74 -0.98 -8.05 4.94
N PHE A 75 -2.30 -7.87 4.73
CA PHE A 75 -2.83 -7.88 3.37
C PHE A 75 -2.93 -6.50 2.74
N VAL A 76 -3.31 -5.45 3.48
CA VAL A 76 -3.56 -4.11 2.91
C VAL A 76 -2.36 -3.60 2.10
N ALA A 77 -1.21 -3.39 2.74
CA ALA A 77 -0.04 -2.84 2.07
C ALA A 77 0.48 -3.77 0.96
N ALA A 78 0.50 -5.08 1.22
CA ALA A 78 1.06 -6.06 0.30
C ALA A 78 0.26 -6.14 -1.02
N TYR A 79 -1.08 -6.16 -0.97
CA TYR A 79 -1.91 -6.22 -2.16
C TYR A 79 -1.95 -4.88 -2.91
N LEU A 80 -1.98 -3.75 -2.20
CA LEU A 80 -1.87 -2.44 -2.84
C LEU A 80 -0.51 -2.28 -3.58
N GLY A 81 0.58 -2.71 -2.94
CA GLY A 81 1.90 -2.76 -3.56
C GLY A 81 1.97 -3.70 -4.76
N LEU A 82 1.33 -4.88 -4.68
CA LEU A 82 1.27 -5.84 -5.78
C LEU A 82 0.53 -5.27 -7.00
N GLY A 83 -0.55 -4.52 -6.80
CA GLY A 83 -1.23 -3.83 -7.90
C GLY A 83 -0.28 -2.87 -8.63
N THR A 84 0.61 -2.20 -7.91
CA THR A 84 1.65 -1.34 -8.49
C THR A 84 2.70 -2.13 -9.26
N ILE A 85 3.07 -3.33 -8.80
CA ILE A 85 3.94 -4.25 -9.57
C ILE A 85 3.27 -4.65 -10.88
N TYR A 86 1.96 -4.93 -10.88
CA TYR A 86 1.20 -5.22 -12.11
C TYR A 86 1.11 -4.01 -13.04
N LEU A 87 0.86 -2.82 -12.50
CA LEU A 87 0.84 -1.57 -13.27
C LEU A 87 2.16 -1.36 -14.02
N LEU A 88 3.28 -1.59 -13.32
CA LEU A 88 4.63 -1.36 -13.83
C LEU A 88 5.29 -2.62 -14.42
N SER A 89 4.50 -3.67 -14.70
CA SER A 89 4.98 -5.00 -15.13
C SER A 89 5.78 -5.00 -16.44
N ARG A 90 5.61 -4.00 -17.30
CA ARG A 90 6.39 -3.84 -18.54
C ARG A 90 7.70 -3.06 -18.35
N SER A 91 7.91 -2.48 -17.17
CA SER A 91 9.09 -1.69 -16.84
C SER A 91 10.17 -2.53 -16.13
N ARG A 92 11.29 -1.89 -15.77
CA ARG A 92 12.35 -2.50 -14.93
C ARG A 92 12.02 -2.45 -13.42
N PHE A 93 10.82 -2.01 -13.04
CA PHE A 93 10.41 -1.88 -11.63
C PHE A 93 10.44 -3.21 -10.86
N GLY A 94 10.35 -4.35 -11.55
CA GLY A 94 10.48 -5.67 -10.92
C GLY A 94 11.82 -5.89 -10.19
N TYR A 95 12.91 -5.21 -10.59
CA TYR A 95 14.16 -5.25 -9.81
C TYR A 95 14.00 -4.60 -8.44
N PHE A 96 13.33 -3.45 -8.39
CA PHE A 96 13.02 -2.77 -7.15
C PHE A 96 12.08 -3.62 -6.29
N ALA A 97 11.01 -4.17 -6.89
CA ALA A 97 10.09 -5.05 -6.18
C ALA A 97 10.80 -6.25 -5.55
N GLY A 98 11.63 -6.98 -6.32
CA GLY A 98 12.42 -8.09 -5.79
C GLY A 98 13.37 -7.67 -4.66
N ALA A 99 14.04 -6.52 -4.78
CA ALA A 99 14.88 -5.98 -3.71
C ALA A 99 14.08 -5.67 -2.44
N THR A 100 12.87 -5.10 -2.55
CA THR A 100 12.02 -4.82 -1.37
C THR A 100 11.51 -6.09 -0.70
N VAL A 101 11.22 -7.16 -1.46
CA VAL A 101 10.87 -8.49 -0.91
C VAL A 101 12.05 -9.06 -0.13
N PHE A 102 13.26 -9.00 -0.70
CA PHE A 102 14.48 -9.42 0.00
C PHE A 102 14.71 -8.63 1.30
N ILE A 103 14.62 -7.29 1.24
CA ILE A 103 14.78 -6.41 2.40
C ILE A 103 13.74 -6.73 3.48
N GLY A 104 12.48 -6.96 3.09
CA GLY A 104 11.42 -7.37 3.99
C GLY A 104 11.75 -8.67 4.72
N GLY A 105 12.20 -9.69 3.99
CA GLY A 105 12.68 -10.96 4.57
C GLY A 105 13.88 -10.77 5.49
N LEU A 106 14.87 -9.98 5.08
CA LEU A 106 16.08 -9.71 5.86
C LEU A 106 15.74 -9.04 7.19
N LEU A 107 14.83 -8.06 7.18
CA LEU A 107 14.39 -7.40 8.41
C LEU A 107 13.59 -8.35 9.31
N SER A 108 12.82 -9.28 8.75
CA SER A 108 12.18 -10.34 9.54
C SER A 108 13.20 -11.23 10.25
N LEU A 109 14.29 -11.61 9.57
CA LEU A 109 15.39 -12.37 10.18
C LEU A 109 16.02 -11.55 11.31
N LEU A 110 16.45 -10.33 11.03
CA LEU A 110 17.12 -9.47 12.02
C LEU A 110 16.25 -9.24 13.26
N PHE A 111 14.97 -8.94 13.07
CA PHE A 111 14.04 -8.74 14.19
C PHE A 111 13.73 -10.04 14.94
N SER A 112 13.67 -11.20 14.27
CA SER A 112 13.43 -12.48 14.95
C SER A 112 14.55 -12.91 15.89
N HIS A 113 15.77 -12.39 15.68
CA HIS A 113 16.92 -12.61 16.55
C HIS A 113 17.12 -11.51 17.60
N SER A 114 16.23 -10.51 17.62
CA SER A 114 16.26 -9.44 18.63
C SER A 114 15.55 -9.87 19.91
N THR A 115 15.92 -9.25 21.03
CA THR A 115 15.28 -9.45 22.34
C THR A 115 13.78 -9.09 22.36
N ARG A 116 13.29 -8.34 21.36
CA ARG A 116 11.89 -7.91 21.23
C ARG A 116 10.96 -9.02 20.72
N TYR A 117 11.50 -10.09 20.12
CA TYR A 117 10.74 -11.18 19.54
C TYR A 117 11.25 -12.56 20.01
N PRO A 118 11.13 -12.88 21.30
CA PRO A 118 11.58 -14.16 21.83
C PRO A 118 10.87 -15.34 21.14
N GLY A 119 11.63 -16.40 20.82
CA GLY A 119 11.09 -17.60 20.19
C GLY A 119 10.70 -17.47 18.70
N ALA A 120 11.00 -16.33 18.06
CA ALA A 120 10.62 -16.09 16.66
C ALA A 120 11.68 -16.51 15.63
N ALA A 121 12.87 -16.97 16.07
CA ALA A 121 14.03 -17.20 15.20
C ALA A 121 13.74 -18.13 14.02
N THR A 122 13.05 -19.25 14.24
CA THR A 122 12.69 -20.20 13.18
C THR A 122 11.77 -19.55 12.15
N ALA A 123 10.74 -18.84 12.60
CA ALA A 123 9.79 -18.17 11.72
C ALA A 123 10.50 -17.10 10.86
N GLY A 124 11.32 -16.25 11.47
CA GLY A 124 12.08 -15.23 10.73
C GLY A 124 13.08 -15.83 9.74
N THR A 125 13.76 -16.94 10.09
CA THR A 125 14.69 -17.63 9.20
C THR A 125 13.99 -18.25 8.00
N VAL A 126 12.87 -18.96 8.22
CA VAL A 126 12.06 -19.56 7.14
C VAL A 126 11.53 -18.47 6.21
N THR A 127 11.01 -17.37 6.77
CA THR A 127 10.52 -16.25 5.98
C THR A 127 11.61 -15.56 5.17
N PHE A 128 12.81 -15.40 5.72
CA PHE A 128 13.95 -14.87 4.97
C PHE A 128 14.34 -15.78 3.81
N ALA A 129 14.37 -17.09 4.01
CA ALA A 129 14.66 -18.06 2.95
C ALA A 129 13.63 -17.97 1.81
N ILE A 130 12.33 -17.99 2.15
CA ILE A 130 11.24 -17.88 1.17
C ILE A 130 11.29 -16.54 0.44
N ALA A 131 11.46 -15.43 1.16
CA ALA A 131 11.56 -14.10 0.58
C ALA A 131 12.78 -13.96 -0.34
N THR A 132 13.91 -14.56 0.01
CA THR A 132 15.12 -14.57 -0.82
C THR A 132 14.88 -15.33 -2.13
N ILE A 133 14.28 -16.52 -2.06
CA ILE A 133 13.93 -17.31 -3.25
C ILE A 133 12.95 -16.52 -4.14
N GLY A 134 11.91 -15.95 -3.54
CA GLY A 134 10.94 -15.11 -4.25
C GLY A 134 11.58 -13.88 -4.90
N ALA A 135 12.46 -13.18 -4.19
CA ALA A 135 13.19 -12.02 -4.69
C ALA A 135 14.07 -12.38 -5.89
N ILE A 136 14.84 -13.47 -5.79
CA ILE A 136 15.68 -13.96 -6.89
C ILE A 136 14.81 -14.29 -8.11
N ALA A 137 13.69 -14.99 -7.92
CA ALA A 137 12.77 -15.34 -9.00
C ALA A 137 12.17 -14.10 -9.69
N ILE A 138 11.73 -13.10 -8.91
CA ILE A 138 11.20 -11.83 -9.43
C ILE A 138 12.29 -11.07 -10.21
N ILE A 139 13.51 -10.99 -9.69
CA ILE A 139 14.65 -10.31 -10.34
C ILE A 139 15.03 -11.01 -11.65
N ALA A 140 15.16 -12.34 -11.63
CA ALA A 140 15.47 -13.15 -12.80
C ALA A 140 14.38 -13.03 -13.88
N ALA A 141 13.11 -13.08 -13.49
CA ALA A 141 11.99 -12.84 -14.40
C ALA A 141 11.99 -11.41 -14.95
N THR A 142 12.38 -10.41 -14.16
CA THR A 142 12.50 -9.02 -14.65
C THR A 142 13.57 -8.89 -15.72
N ALA A 143 14.68 -9.62 -15.58
CA ALA A 143 15.77 -9.64 -16.56
C ALA A 143 15.39 -10.35 -17.87
N THR A 144 14.60 -11.42 -17.79
CA THR A 144 14.29 -12.30 -18.92
C THR A 144 12.93 -12.01 -19.56
N ARG A 145 11.86 -11.91 -18.77
CA ARG A 145 10.46 -11.72 -19.19
C ARG A 145 9.72 -10.80 -18.21
N ARG A 146 9.90 -9.49 -18.33
CA ARG A 146 9.37 -8.47 -17.38
C ARG A 146 7.92 -8.71 -16.90
N PRO A 147 6.93 -9.00 -17.77
CA PRO A 147 5.56 -9.22 -17.31
C PRO A 147 5.37 -10.44 -16.40
N LEU A 148 6.25 -11.44 -16.49
CA LEU A 148 6.22 -12.63 -15.64
C LEU A 148 6.55 -12.29 -14.18
N ALA A 149 7.37 -11.26 -13.94
CA ALA A 149 7.77 -10.87 -12.58
C ALA A 149 6.57 -10.52 -11.68
N ALA A 150 5.52 -9.90 -12.24
CA ALA A 150 4.29 -9.59 -11.50
C ALA A 150 3.50 -10.85 -11.09
N HIS A 151 3.46 -11.87 -11.95
CA HIS A 151 2.79 -13.13 -11.67
C HIS A 151 3.56 -13.96 -10.63
N ILE A 152 4.89 -13.95 -10.69
CA ILE A 152 5.73 -14.56 -9.65
C ILE A 152 5.53 -13.83 -8.32
N ALA A 153 5.53 -12.49 -8.30
CA ALA A 153 5.27 -11.72 -7.10
C ALA A 153 3.87 -12.04 -6.50
N MET A 154 2.85 -12.18 -7.34
CA MET A 154 1.52 -12.65 -6.93
C MET A 154 1.58 -14.04 -6.31
N GLY A 155 2.24 -15.01 -6.96
CA GLY A 155 2.38 -16.38 -6.43
C GLY A 155 3.07 -16.41 -5.06
N VAL A 156 4.18 -15.67 -4.91
CA VAL A 156 4.88 -15.52 -3.63
C VAL A 156 3.97 -14.91 -2.57
N LEU A 157 3.22 -13.84 -2.91
CA LEU A 157 2.31 -13.19 -1.98
C LEU A 157 1.16 -14.12 -1.56
N VAL A 158 0.55 -14.86 -2.49
CA VAL A 158 -0.56 -15.79 -2.20
C VAL A 158 -0.09 -16.92 -1.28
N VAL A 159 1.07 -17.54 -1.58
CA VAL A 159 1.65 -18.58 -0.71
C VAL A 159 1.92 -18.02 0.69
N GLY A 160 2.52 -16.82 0.76
CA GLY A 160 2.72 -16.12 2.02
C GLY A 160 1.40 -15.85 2.76
N SER A 161 0.37 -15.34 2.06
CA SER A 161 -0.94 -15.04 2.60
C SER A 161 -1.61 -16.26 3.21
N VAL A 162 -1.55 -17.41 2.53
CA VAL A 162 -2.09 -18.68 3.05
C VAL A 162 -1.33 -19.13 4.30
N ALA A 163 0.00 -19.04 4.30
CA ALA A 163 0.83 -19.43 5.44
C ALA A 163 0.55 -18.55 6.67
N VAL A 164 0.52 -17.22 6.52
CA VAL A 164 0.23 -16.32 7.65
C VAL A 164 -1.23 -16.39 8.09
N ALA A 165 -2.17 -16.65 7.19
CA ALA A 165 -3.56 -16.90 7.57
C ALA A 165 -3.67 -18.16 8.45
N GLY A 166 -3.01 -19.26 8.06
CA GLY A 166 -2.94 -20.46 8.90
C GLY A 166 -2.37 -20.16 10.28
N MET A 167 -1.21 -19.49 10.34
CA MET A 167 -0.59 -19.11 11.62
C MET A 167 -1.46 -18.19 12.46
N VAL A 168 -2.09 -17.17 11.86
CA VAL A 168 -2.97 -16.23 12.58
C VAL A 168 -4.24 -16.92 13.07
N LEU A 169 -4.79 -17.90 12.34
CA LEU A 169 -6.00 -18.60 12.76
C LEU A 169 -5.73 -19.64 13.85
N THR A 170 -4.55 -20.28 13.85
CA THR A 170 -4.21 -21.33 14.82
C THR A 170 -3.40 -20.85 16.01
N ALA A 171 -2.87 -19.62 15.99
CA ALA A 171 -2.09 -19.08 17.11
C ALA A 171 -2.94 -19.01 18.38
N THR A 172 -2.37 -19.47 19.50
CA THR A 172 -2.97 -19.34 20.83
C THR A 172 -2.81 -17.91 21.34
N LEU A 173 -3.93 -17.25 21.64
CA LEU A 173 -3.97 -15.91 22.21
C LEU A 173 -4.28 -16.01 23.70
N THR A 174 -3.53 -15.28 24.53
CA THR A 174 -3.83 -15.21 25.96
C THR A 174 -5.12 -14.45 26.17
N SER A 175 -5.93 -14.88 27.15
CA SER A 175 -7.16 -14.16 27.55
C SER A 175 -6.86 -12.66 27.76
N PRO A 176 -7.64 -11.73 27.20
CA PRO A 176 -8.98 -11.91 26.62
C PRO A 176 -9.02 -12.27 25.11
N GLY A 177 -7.88 -12.59 24.49
CA GLY A 177 -7.81 -12.93 23.05
C GLY A 177 -7.59 -11.72 22.13
N TRP A 178 -7.32 -10.54 22.69
CA TRP A 178 -7.06 -9.31 21.95
C TRP A 178 -6.26 -8.34 22.82
N ALA A 179 -5.65 -7.32 22.21
CA ALA A 179 -4.91 -6.29 22.92
C ALA A 179 -5.09 -4.91 22.28
N VAL A 180 -5.23 -3.91 23.14
CA VAL A 180 -5.23 -2.49 22.78
C VAL A 180 -4.20 -1.74 23.64
N ASP A 181 -3.71 -0.63 23.14
CA ASP A 181 -2.89 0.29 23.93
C ASP A 181 -3.69 0.82 25.14
N PRO A 182 -3.19 0.72 26.38
CA PRO A 182 -3.94 1.16 27.56
C PRO A 182 -4.28 2.65 27.59
N SER A 183 -3.47 3.48 26.92
CA SER A 183 -3.63 4.93 26.90
C SER A 183 -4.52 5.37 25.72
N THR A 184 -4.20 4.91 24.51
CA THR A 184 -4.89 5.38 23.30
C THR A 184 -6.05 4.49 22.90
N HIS A 185 -6.17 3.27 23.43
CA HIS A 185 -7.18 2.27 23.08
C HIS A 185 -7.15 1.83 21.60
N VAL A 186 -6.05 2.11 20.90
CA VAL A 186 -5.80 1.62 19.53
C VAL A 186 -5.41 0.14 19.60
N PRO A 187 -5.89 -0.73 18.68
CA PRO A 187 -5.47 -2.12 18.66
C PRO A 187 -3.98 -2.24 18.37
N VAL A 188 -3.30 -3.09 19.16
CA VAL A 188 -1.85 -3.33 19.03
C VAL A 188 -1.63 -4.81 18.85
N GLY A 189 -0.64 -5.21 18.05
CA GLY A 189 -0.37 -6.62 17.73
C GLY A 189 0.16 -7.49 18.88
N SER A 190 0.18 -6.99 20.12
CA SER A 190 0.88 -7.63 21.25
C SER A 190 0.23 -8.91 21.75
N ALA A 191 -1.07 -9.14 21.49
CA ALA A 191 -1.72 -10.39 21.83
C ALA A 191 -1.22 -11.58 21.01
N PHE A 192 -0.71 -11.33 19.79
CA PHE A 192 -0.13 -12.40 18.97
C PHE A 192 1.28 -12.80 19.44
N PRO A 193 1.60 -14.11 19.39
CA PRO A 193 2.96 -14.58 19.65
C PRO A 193 4.00 -13.95 18.73
N SER A 194 5.23 -13.79 19.24
CA SER A 194 6.32 -13.13 18.52
C SER A 194 6.63 -13.74 17.15
N TYR A 195 6.47 -15.07 17.00
CA TYR A 195 6.68 -15.76 15.74
C TYR A 195 5.67 -15.37 14.64
N VAL A 196 4.47 -14.91 15.00
CA VAL A 196 3.49 -14.37 14.04
C VAL A 196 3.81 -12.90 13.76
N ARG A 197 4.09 -12.12 14.82
CA ARG A 197 4.27 -10.67 14.69
C ARG A 197 5.43 -10.28 13.79
N VAL A 198 6.54 -11.03 13.86
CA VAL A 198 7.74 -10.73 13.08
C VAL A 198 7.48 -10.83 11.56
N LEU A 199 6.51 -11.65 11.16
CA LEU A 199 6.15 -11.90 9.76
C LEU A 199 5.43 -10.73 9.08
N THR A 200 4.86 -9.80 9.86
CA THR A 200 4.17 -8.61 9.32
C THR A 200 5.12 -7.68 8.55
N GLY A 201 6.40 -7.62 8.97
CA GLY A 201 7.43 -6.77 8.37
C GLY A 201 7.57 -6.97 6.86
N PRO A 202 7.88 -8.18 6.37
CA PRO A 202 8.03 -8.47 4.95
C PRO A 202 6.86 -7.98 4.07
N PHE A 203 5.62 -8.22 4.50
CA PHE A 203 4.41 -7.86 3.74
C PHE A 203 4.26 -6.35 3.64
N ASN A 204 4.38 -5.65 4.77
CA ASN A 204 4.19 -4.20 4.82
C ASN A 204 5.34 -3.45 4.15
N ILE A 205 6.58 -3.89 4.35
CA ILE A 205 7.76 -3.22 3.79
C ILE A 205 7.77 -3.37 2.27
N ALA A 206 7.60 -4.59 1.75
CA ALA A 206 7.56 -4.79 0.31
C ALA A 206 6.37 -4.06 -0.32
N GLY A 207 5.19 -4.19 0.28
CA GLY A 207 3.96 -3.56 -0.18
C GLY A 207 4.01 -2.03 -0.21
N ALA A 208 4.32 -1.42 0.93
CA ALA A 208 4.35 0.04 1.08
C ALA A 208 5.47 0.66 0.23
N LEU A 209 6.67 0.09 0.20
CA LEU A 209 7.74 0.60 -0.66
C LEU A 209 7.37 0.50 -2.14
N CYS A 210 6.79 -0.61 -2.58
CA CYS A 210 6.32 -0.74 -3.96
C CYS A 210 5.24 0.29 -4.31
N LEU A 211 4.30 0.54 -3.40
CA LEU A 211 3.23 1.52 -3.60
C LEU A 211 3.79 2.96 -3.68
N VAL A 212 4.57 3.38 -2.68
CA VAL A 212 5.15 4.73 -2.60
C VAL A 212 6.10 4.99 -3.77
N PHE A 213 7.11 4.14 -3.95
CA PHE A 213 8.12 4.36 -4.98
C PHE A 213 7.59 4.10 -6.39
N GLY A 214 6.59 3.23 -6.56
CA GLY A 214 5.93 3.06 -7.85
C GLY A 214 5.10 4.28 -8.24
N ALA A 215 4.47 4.95 -7.27
CA ALA A 215 3.78 6.22 -7.48
C ALA A 215 4.77 7.35 -7.81
N ILE A 216 5.88 7.47 -7.07
CA ILE A 216 6.97 8.44 -7.38
C ILE A 216 7.58 8.18 -8.77
N TYR A 217 7.82 6.90 -9.10
CA TYR A 217 8.32 6.51 -10.42
C TYR A 217 7.33 6.91 -11.52
N SER A 218 6.03 6.75 -11.29
CA SER A 218 4.99 7.18 -12.22
C SER A 218 4.99 8.69 -12.41
N ALA A 219 5.09 9.48 -11.33
CA ALA A 219 5.23 10.93 -11.39
C ALA A 219 6.45 11.35 -12.24
N TYR A 220 7.61 10.72 -12.01
CA TYR A 220 8.83 10.96 -12.77
C TYR A 220 8.65 10.71 -14.28
N VAL A 221 7.89 9.67 -14.64
CA VAL A 221 7.67 9.30 -16.04
C VAL A 221 6.85 10.34 -16.78
N TYR A 222 5.85 10.96 -16.15
CA TYR A 222 4.92 11.91 -16.77
C TYR A 222 5.32 13.38 -16.64
N MET A 223 6.22 13.74 -15.71
CA MET A 223 6.63 15.14 -15.55
C MET A 223 7.66 15.61 -16.60
N PRO A 224 7.77 16.93 -16.87
CA PRO A 224 8.81 17.49 -17.73
C PRO A 224 10.21 17.15 -17.23
N LYS A 225 11.02 16.45 -18.05
CA LYS A 225 12.30 15.88 -17.63
C LYS A 225 13.45 16.86 -17.85
N LYS A 226 14.31 17.01 -16.84
CA LYS A 226 15.67 17.56 -16.96
C LYS A 226 16.66 16.47 -16.58
N ARG A 227 17.46 16.02 -17.55
CA ARG A 227 18.50 14.99 -17.32
C ARG A 227 19.82 15.68 -17.01
N ALA A 228 20.17 15.75 -15.73
CA ALA A 228 21.46 16.26 -15.26
C ALA A 228 22.57 15.20 -15.36
N VAL A 229 22.22 13.93 -15.16
CA VAL A 229 23.16 12.81 -15.15
C VAL A 229 22.72 11.65 -16.06
N PRO A 230 23.66 10.88 -16.63
CA PRO A 230 23.36 9.82 -17.58
C PRO A 230 22.70 8.61 -16.90
N ALA A 231 21.78 7.95 -17.61
CA ALA A 231 21.01 6.82 -17.11
C ALA A 231 21.85 5.61 -16.65
N ARG A 232 23.12 5.51 -17.10
CA ARG A 232 24.06 4.45 -16.69
C ARG A 232 24.37 4.45 -15.19
N LEU A 233 24.17 5.57 -14.49
CA LEU A 233 24.35 5.66 -13.03
C LEU A 233 23.15 5.06 -12.25
N GLY A 234 22.21 4.41 -12.93
CA GLY A 234 21.15 3.62 -12.30
C GLY A 234 20.26 4.45 -11.38
N ILE A 235 20.10 3.99 -10.12
CA ILE A 235 19.23 4.63 -9.13
C ILE A 235 19.67 6.08 -8.81
N VAL A 236 20.97 6.36 -8.80
CA VAL A 236 21.51 7.71 -8.59
C VAL A 236 21.02 8.63 -9.70
N ALA A 237 20.99 8.15 -10.95
CA ALA A 237 20.45 8.93 -12.05
C ALA A 237 18.95 9.21 -11.90
N VAL A 238 18.17 8.24 -11.43
CA VAL A 238 16.73 8.42 -11.20
C VAL A 238 16.49 9.48 -10.14
N VAL A 239 17.17 9.39 -8.99
CA VAL A 239 17.01 10.33 -7.86
C VAL A 239 17.45 11.74 -8.26
N VAL A 240 18.66 11.90 -8.80
CA VAL A 240 19.19 13.21 -9.17
C VAL A 240 18.34 13.85 -10.27
N ASN A 241 18.01 13.09 -11.32
CA ASN A 241 17.19 13.63 -12.41
C ASN A 241 15.75 13.92 -11.96
N PHE A 242 15.19 13.18 -10.99
CA PHE A 242 13.90 13.48 -10.38
C PHE A 242 13.94 14.84 -9.70
N ILE A 243 14.87 15.04 -8.75
CA ILE A 243 14.99 16.29 -7.98
C ILE A 243 15.21 17.49 -8.92
N VAL A 244 16.11 17.36 -9.90
CA VAL A 244 16.42 18.43 -10.84
C VAL A 244 15.25 18.75 -11.79
N SER A 245 14.29 17.83 -11.96
CA SER A 245 13.09 18.06 -12.77
C SER A 245 11.96 18.76 -11.99
N LEU A 246 11.99 18.76 -10.65
CA LEU A 246 10.93 19.32 -9.81
C LEU A 246 10.63 20.81 -10.07
N PRO A 247 11.61 21.72 -10.23
CA PRO A 247 11.31 23.13 -10.49
C PRO A 247 10.54 23.34 -11.80
N ARG A 248 10.86 22.55 -12.84
CA ARG A 248 10.14 22.60 -14.12
C ARG A 248 8.73 22.02 -14.00
N ALA A 249 8.58 20.94 -13.24
CA ALA A 249 7.28 20.37 -12.95
C ALA A 249 6.40 21.35 -12.16
N ALA A 250 6.96 22.05 -11.17
CA ALA A 250 6.26 23.08 -10.41
C ALA A 250 5.85 24.26 -11.29
N ALA A 251 6.75 24.78 -12.13
CA ALA A 251 6.42 25.83 -13.10
C ALA A 251 5.31 25.39 -14.06
N ALA A 252 5.36 24.14 -14.56
CA ALA A 252 4.31 23.58 -15.41
C ALA A 252 2.97 23.39 -14.68
N LEU A 253 2.99 23.06 -13.38
CA LEU A 253 1.80 22.96 -12.55
C LEU A 253 1.12 24.33 -12.41
N PHE A 254 1.88 25.36 -12.03
CA PHE A 254 1.35 26.72 -11.91
C PHE A 254 0.87 27.30 -13.24
N ALA A 255 1.47 26.87 -14.36
CA ALA A 255 1.05 27.25 -15.70
C ALA A 255 -0.15 26.43 -16.23
N GLY A 256 -0.69 25.46 -15.48
CA GLY A 256 -1.78 24.60 -15.94
C GLY A 256 -1.41 23.64 -17.08
N LYS A 257 -0.11 23.42 -17.33
CA LYS A 257 0.43 22.60 -18.43
C LYS A 257 0.93 21.22 -17.99
N LEU A 258 0.84 20.91 -16.70
CA LEU A 258 1.31 19.64 -16.16
C LEU A 258 0.27 18.54 -16.37
N ASN A 259 0.72 17.35 -16.78
CA ASN A 259 -0.13 16.18 -16.88
C ASN A 259 -0.77 15.85 -15.52
N SER A 260 -2.09 15.65 -15.48
CA SER A 260 -2.90 15.32 -14.30
C SER A 260 -2.36 14.15 -13.48
N ARG A 261 -1.70 13.19 -14.14
CA ARG A 261 -1.08 12.01 -13.50
C ARG A 261 0.06 12.37 -12.56
N VAL A 262 0.74 13.50 -12.77
CA VAL A 262 1.88 13.91 -11.92
C VAL A 262 1.42 14.29 -10.51
N PRO A 263 0.55 15.32 -10.31
CA PRO A 263 0.06 15.64 -8.98
C PRO A 263 -0.73 14.47 -8.36
N ALA A 264 -1.50 13.73 -9.16
CA ALA A 264 -2.22 12.54 -8.72
C ALA A 264 -1.31 11.48 -8.09
N THR A 265 -0.25 11.09 -8.79
CA THR A 265 0.68 10.06 -8.31
C THR A 265 1.55 10.55 -7.15
N ILE A 266 1.81 11.86 -7.05
CA ILE A 266 2.44 12.45 -5.85
C ILE A 266 1.51 12.37 -4.64
N LEU A 267 0.22 12.68 -4.79
CA LEU A 267 -0.78 12.53 -3.73
C LEU A 267 -0.89 11.07 -3.27
N ILE A 268 -0.91 10.11 -4.21
CA ILE A 268 -0.90 8.68 -3.90
C ILE A 268 0.38 8.30 -3.15
N ALA A 269 1.55 8.81 -3.55
CA ALA A 269 2.81 8.55 -2.85
C ALA A 269 2.79 9.06 -1.41
N ILE A 270 2.31 10.30 -1.19
CA ILE A 270 2.14 10.89 0.14
C ILE A 270 1.17 10.04 0.96
N GLY A 271 0.01 9.72 0.39
CA GLY A 271 -1.04 8.96 1.06
C GLY A 271 -0.62 7.53 1.40
N ALA A 272 0.23 6.90 0.59
CA ALA A 272 0.81 5.59 0.89
C ALA A 272 1.94 5.66 1.94
N PHE A 273 2.66 6.78 2.02
CA PHE A 273 3.75 6.96 2.96
C PHE A 273 3.26 7.21 4.40
N ILE A 274 2.20 8.00 4.56
CA ILE A 274 1.67 8.39 5.88
C ILE A 274 1.33 7.17 6.77
N PRO A 275 0.49 6.19 6.35
CA PRO A 275 0.21 5.00 7.15
C PRO A 275 1.45 4.14 7.40
N GLY A 276 2.40 4.12 6.46
CA GLY A 276 3.67 3.42 6.63
C GLY A 276 4.49 3.98 7.80
N VAL A 277 4.48 5.30 8.00
CA VAL A 277 5.13 5.96 9.13
C VAL A 277 4.34 5.76 10.42
N THR A 278 3.03 5.99 10.42
CA THR A 278 2.21 5.89 11.65
C THR A 278 2.10 4.45 12.16
N SER A 279 1.98 3.46 11.27
CA SER A 279 2.06 2.03 11.64
C SER A 279 3.48 1.61 12.07
N GLY A 280 4.52 2.22 11.50
CA GLY A 280 5.89 2.01 11.96
C GLY A 280 6.11 2.51 13.40
N LEU A 281 5.53 3.66 13.74
CA LEU A 281 5.57 4.26 15.07
C LEU A 281 4.86 3.43 16.14
N ASP A 282 3.77 2.72 15.79
CA ASP A 282 3.07 1.78 16.68
C ASP A 282 4.02 0.72 17.23
N ARG A 283 4.95 0.21 16.41
CA ARG A 283 5.96 -0.75 16.86
C ARG A 283 6.89 -0.22 17.93
N PHE A 284 7.00 1.10 18.08
CA PHE A 284 7.79 1.79 19.11
C PHE A 284 6.92 2.32 20.26
N GLY A 285 5.63 1.98 20.30
CA GLY A 285 4.69 2.40 21.36
C GLY A 285 4.04 3.76 21.13
N VAL A 286 4.22 4.35 19.94
CA VAL A 286 3.58 5.63 19.58
C VAL A 286 2.33 5.33 18.76
N THR A 287 1.19 5.19 19.44
CA THR A 287 -0.05 4.64 18.88
C THR A 287 -1.11 5.70 18.55
N TRP A 288 -0.98 6.92 19.08
CA TRP A 288 -2.00 7.99 18.95
C TRP A 288 -2.27 8.42 17.49
N SER A 289 -1.28 8.27 16.61
CA SER A 289 -1.36 8.71 15.21
C SER A 289 -1.84 7.61 14.26
N PHE A 290 -2.13 6.41 14.75
CA PHE A 290 -2.48 5.24 13.93
C PHE A 290 -3.70 5.50 13.04
N PHE A 291 -4.89 5.67 13.65
CA PHE A 291 -6.14 5.91 12.91
C PHE A 291 -6.12 7.20 12.08
N LEU A 292 -5.46 8.24 12.59
CA LEU A 292 -5.33 9.51 11.88
C LEU A 292 -4.50 9.35 10.62
N GLY A 293 -3.36 8.66 10.72
CA GLY A 293 -2.48 8.38 9.59
C GLY A 293 -3.14 7.50 8.54
N GLU A 294 -3.90 6.50 8.97
CA GLU A 294 -4.70 5.66 8.07
C GLU A 294 -5.72 6.48 7.28
N PHE A 295 -6.57 7.24 7.98
CA PHE A 295 -7.62 8.03 7.33
C PHE A 295 -7.05 9.08 6.39
N ILE A 296 -6.07 9.86 6.85
CA ILE A 296 -5.41 10.88 6.01
C ILE A 296 -4.71 10.21 4.83
N GLY A 297 -3.99 9.12 5.06
CA GLY A 297 -3.30 8.38 4.01
C GLY A 297 -4.26 7.92 2.92
N LEU A 298 -5.35 7.26 3.30
CA LEU A 298 -6.39 6.81 2.39
C LEU A 298 -7.05 7.98 1.65
N LEU A 299 -7.32 9.09 2.33
CA LEU A 299 -7.88 10.29 1.72
C LEU A 299 -6.96 10.86 0.63
N PHE A 300 -5.65 10.93 0.88
CA PHE A 300 -4.68 11.36 -0.11
C PHE A 300 -4.60 10.41 -1.31
N ILE A 301 -4.63 9.09 -1.09
CA ILE A 301 -4.67 8.11 -2.18
C ILE A 301 -5.96 8.29 -2.99
N PHE A 302 -7.10 8.44 -2.33
CA PHE A 302 -8.40 8.63 -2.98
C PHE A 302 -8.46 9.91 -3.81
N VAL A 303 -8.06 11.05 -3.23
CA VAL A 303 -7.99 12.33 -3.95
C VAL A 303 -7.02 12.24 -5.12
N GLY A 304 -5.85 11.61 -4.93
CA GLY A 304 -4.90 11.36 -6.00
C GLY A 304 -5.49 10.52 -7.14
N PHE A 305 -6.23 9.48 -6.81
CA PHE A 305 -6.99 8.69 -7.79
C PHE A 305 -8.02 9.54 -8.54
N LEU A 306 -8.82 10.35 -7.82
CA LEU A 306 -9.80 11.23 -8.44
C LEU A 306 -9.17 12.25 -9.40
N VAL A 307 -7.99 12.76 -9.07
CA VAL A 307 -7.22 13.70 -9.91
C VAL A 307 -6.59 12.99 -11.11
N SER A 308 -6.18 11.72 -10.97
CA SER A 308 -5.56 10.97 -12.08
C SER A 308 -6.55 10.68 -13.21
N GLU A 309 -7.84 10.69 -12.92
CA GLU A 309 -8.88 10.47 -13.90
C GLU A 309 -9.30 11.79 -14.52
N ASP A 310 -8.77 12.09 -15.71
CA ASP A 310 -9.38 13.06 -16.64
C ASP A 310 -10.77 12.56 -17.17
N VAL A 311 -11.46 11.66 -16.46
CA VAL A 311 -12.62 10.87 -16.93
C VAL A 311 -13.74 10.78 -15.89
N PHE A 312 -13.94 11.78 -15.02
CA PHE A 312 -15.27 11.94 -14.41
C PHE A 312 -16.20 12.74 -15.31
N HIS A 313 -16.55 12.13 -16.45
CA HIS A 313 -17.75 12.54 -17.16
C HIS A 313 -19.00 11.92 -16.53
N ASN A 314 -18.91 10.68 -16.00
CA ASN A 314 -20.03 9.99 -15.34
C ASN A 314 -19.54 8.91 -14.34
N VAL A 315 -19.90 9.00 -13.06
CA VAL A 315 -19.85 7.83 -12.14
C VAL A 315 -21.12 7.02 -12.40
N ARG A 316 -20.99 5.76 -12.83
CA ARG A 316 -22.15 4.88 -13.10
C ARG A 316 -22.09 3.62 -12.24
N ILE A 317 -23.04 3.46 -11.33
CA ILE A 317 -23.31 2.19 -10.64
C ILE A 317 -24.71 1.76 -11.10
N GLY A 318 -24.80 1.00 -12.20
CA GLY A 318 -26.07 0.66 -12.86
C GLY A 318 -26.77 1.84 -13.57
N THR A 319 -26.73 3.04 -12.97
CA THR A 319 -27.18 4.34 -13.50
C THR A 319 -26.14 5.43 -13.20
N THR A 320 -26.16 6.55 -13.94
CA THR A 320 -25.28 7.70 -13.68
C THR A 320 -25.64 8.36 -12.34
N LEU A 321 -24.73 8.33 -11.38
CA LEU A 321 -24.89 8.93 -10.05
C LEU A 321 -24.39 10.39 -10.01
N TRP A 322 -23.37 10.73 -10.81
CA TRP A 322 -22.75 12.05 -10.80
C TRP A 322 -22.05 12.35 -12.14
N SER A 323 -22.19 13.57 -12.66
CA SER A 323 -21.52 14.06 -13.86
C SER A 323 -20.91 15.45 -13.63
N ARG A 324 -19.64 15.65 -14.02
CA ARG A 324 -18.98 16.96 -14.01
C ARG A 324 -19.10 17.59 -15.42
N SER A 325 -19.46 18.88 -15.51
CA SER A 325 -19.47 19.59 -16.81
C SER A 325 -18.06 19.63 -17.42
N PRO A 326 -17.95 19.48 -18.75
CA PRO A 326 -16.67 19.47 -19.43
C PRO A 326 -15.92 20.79 -19.19
N SER A 327 -14.67 20.71 -18.74
CA SER A 327 -13.75 21.83 -18.88
C SER A 327 -13.43 21.99 -20.36
N THR A 328 -13.72 23.18 -20.90
CA THR A 328 -13.40 23.57 -22.28
C THR A 328 -11.97 23.20 -22.63
N PRO A 329 -11.71 22.46 -23.73
CA PRO A 329 -10.36 22.23 -24.21
C PRO A 329 -9.71 23.57 -24.53
N LEU A 330 -8.54 23.84 -23.94
CA LEU A 330 -7.70 25.02 -24.23
C LEU A 330 -7.10 25.00 -25.67
N GLU A 331 -7.57 24.12 -26.56
CA GLU A 331 -7.09 23.99 -27.94
C GLU A 331 -7.73 24.97 -28.94
N ARG A 332 -8.53 25.96 -28.49
CA ARG A 332 -9.18 26.93 -29.41
C ARG A 332 -8.67 28.37 -29.36
N GLU A 333 -7.58 28.67 -28.65
CA GLU A 333 -7.05 30.06 -28.59
C GLU A 333 -5.60 30.22 -29.08
N ALA A 334 -5.10 29.30 -29.91
CA ALA A 334 -3.85 29.50 -30.64
C ALA A 334 -4.05 29.18 -32.13
N GLY A 335 -4.84 30.04 -32.78
CA GLY A 335 -4.71 30.34 -34.21
C GLY A 335 -3.76 31.51 -34.39
#